data_AF-J3JEZ3-F1
#
_entry.id   AF-J3JEZ3-F1
#
_cell.length_a   1.000
_cell.length_b   1.000
_cell.length_c   1.000
_cell.angle_alpha   90.00
_cell.angle_beta   90.00
_cell.angle_gamma   90.00
#
_symmetry.space_group_name_H-M   'P 1'
#
loop_
_entity.id
_entity.type
_entity.pdbx_description
1 polymer ?
#
loop_
_entity_poly.entity_id
_entity_poly.type
_entity_poly.pdbx_seq_one_letter_code
_entity_poly.pdbx_strand_id
1 'polypeptide(L)' 'MSQHHTAYVETLVHVNCGNCDGYWGLSDIDVETITDREWFCTHCGHEAALGELVQND' A
#
# COMPACT_ATOMS: atom_id res chain seq x y z
N MET A 1 -8.91 -34.03 -12.59
CA MET A 1 -7.54 -33.49 -12.50
C MET A 1 -7.60 -32.29 -11.58
N SER A 2 -6.98 -32.35 -10.40
CA SER A 2 -6.91 -31.20 -9.49
C SER A 2 -5.91 -30.20 -10.07
N GLN A 3 -6.33 -28.96 -10.30
CA GLN A 3 -5.42 -27.87 -10.63
C GLN A 3 -4.59 -27.60 -9.37
N HIS A 4 -3.30 -27.91 -9.41
CA HIS A 4 -2.39 -27.55 -8.33
C HIS A 4 -2.20 -26.03 -8.38
N HIS A 5 -2.87 -25.32 -7.47
CA HIS A 5 -2.61 -23.90 -7.25
C HIS A 5 -1.32 -23.80 -6.42
N THR A 6 -0.27 -23.24 -7.00
CA THR A 6 0.96 -22.94 -6.26
C THR A 6 0.69 -21.75 -5.34
N ALA A 7 0.82 -21.95 -4.03
CA ALA A 7 0.82 -20.86 -3.07
C ALA A 7 2.26 -20.36 -2.89
N TYR A 8 2.46 -19.05 -2.93
CA TYR A 8 3.75 -18.40 -2.66
C TYR A 8 3.60 -17.54 -1.40
N VAL A 9 4.65 -17.46 -0.58
CA VAL A 9 4.71 -16.53 0.55
C VAL A 9 5.38 -15.26 0.04
N GLU A 10 4.61 -14.19 -0.05
CA GLU A 10 5.11 -12.84 -0.35
C GLU A 10 5.08 -11.98 0.92
N THR A 11 6.10 -11.15 1.09
CA THR A 11 6.10 -10.14 2.15
C THR A 11 5.35 -8.93 1.62
N LEU A 12 4.07 -8.81 1.98
CA LEU A 12 3.25 -7.65 1.67
C LEU A 12 3.54 -6.56 2.69
N VAL A 13 4.01 -5.41 2.21
CA VAL A 13 4.07 -4.19 3.02
C VAL A 13 2.80 -3.39 2.73
N HIS A 14 2.16 -2.94 3.80
CA HIS A 14 0.99 -2.08 3.75
C HIS A 14 1.31 -0.74 4.38
N VAL A 15 0.88 0.34 3.75
CA VAL A 15 0.93 1.69 4.32
C VAL A 15 -0.46 2.04 4.83
N ASN A 16 -0.58 2.35 6.12
CA ASN A 16 -1.86 2.67 6.74
C ASN A 16 -2.37 4.04 6.27
N CYS A 17 -3.68 4.16 6.06
CA CYS A 17 -4.32 5.40 5.66
C CYS A 17 -4.14 6.55 6.65
N GLY A 18 -4.01 6.25 7.95
CA GLY A 18 -3.93 7.26 9.02
C GLY A 18 -5.27 7.93 9.37
N ASN A 19 -6.27 7.87 8.48
CA ASN A 19 -7.61 8.43 8.68
C ASN A 19 -8.74 7.38 8.78
N CYS A 20 -8.50 6.14 8.32
CA CYS A 20 -9.43 5.03 8.46
C CYS A 20 -8.68 3.69 8.54
N ASP A 21 -9.41 2.58 8.67
CA ASP A 21 -8.85 1.21 8.72
C ASP A 21 -8.38 0.68 7.35
N GLY A 22 -8.37 1.53 6.31
CA GLY A 22 -7.86 1.19 4.98
C GLY A 22 -6.34 1.29 4.88
N TYR A 23 -5.78 0.67 3.85
CA TYR A 23 -4.34 0.67 3.58
C TYR A 23 -4.04 0.62 2.08
N TRP A 24 -2.82 1.02 1.71
CA TRP A 24 -2.27 0.81 0.36
C TRP A 24 -1.27 -0.35 0.39
N GLY A 25 -1.34 -1.27 -0.56
CA GLY A 25 -0.36 -2.36 -0.70
C GLY A 25 0.75 -2.03 -1.67
N LEU A 26 1.97 -2.52 -1.42
CA LEU A 26 3.10 -2.32 -2.35
C LEU A 26 2.90 -2.96 -3.72
N SER A 27 2.01 -3.94 -3.87
CA SER A 27 1.62 -4.43 -5.21
C SER A 27 0.99 -3.33 -6.07
N ASP A 28 0.37 -2.34 -5.43
CA ASP A 28 -0.32 -1.21 -6.07
C ASP A 28 0.56 0.05 -6.08
N ILE A 29 1.74 -0.01 -5.44
CA ILE A 29 2.64 1.13 -5.24
C ILE A 29 4.04 0.80 -5.76
N ASP A 30 4.48 1.53 -6.77
CA ASP A 30 5.88 1.50 -7.17
C ASP A 30 6.72 2.25 -6.13
N VAL A 31 7.66 1.54 -5.50
CA VAL A 31 8.55 2.04 -4.44
C VAL A 31 9.35 3.25 -4.91
N GLU A 32 9.74 3.31 -6.19
CA GLU A 32 10.48 4.44 -6.75
C GLU A 32 9.64 5.72 -6.82
N THR A 33 8.32 5.62 -6.71
CA THR A 33 7.37 6.73 -6.86
C THR A 33 6.63 7.08 -5.56
N ILE A 34 6.94 6.40 -4.44
CA ILE A 34 6.17 6.50 -3.20
C ILE A 34 6.23 7.91 -2.60
N THR A 35 7.36 8.61 -2.75
CA THR A 35 7.60 9.92 -2.16
C THR A 35 7.01 11.07 -2.98
N ASP A 36 6.80 10.87 -4.28
CA ASP A 36 6.59 11.96 -5.23
C ASP A 36 5.12 12.12 -5.65
N ARG A 37 4.22 11.34 -5.04
CA ARG A 37 2.81 11.25 -5.44
C ARG A 37 1.88 11.44 -4.25
N GLU A 38 0.80 12.19 -4.47
CA GLU A 38 -0.37 12.20 -3.58
C GLU A 38 -1.19 10.92 -3.83
N TRP A 39 -1.53 10.24 -2.73
CA TRP A 39 -2.25 8.98 -2.76
C TRP A 39 -3.65 9.15 -2.18
N PHE A 40 -4.63 8.56 -2.88
CA PHE A 40 -6.01 8.55 -2.42
C PHE A 40 -6.32 7.21 -1.79
N CYS A 41 -6.86 7.24 -0.58
CA CYS A 41 -7.37 6.05 0.08
C CYS A 41 -8.64 5.59 -0.65
N THR A 42 -8.65 4.36 -1.16
CA THR A 42 -9.81 3.79 -1.87
C THR A 42 -11.02 3.55 -0.97
N HIS A 43 -10.82 3.53 0.36
CA HIS A 43 -11.89 3.32 1.34
C HIS A 43 -12.59 4.62 1.74
N CYS A 44 -11.84 5.69 2.03
CA CYS A 44 -12.41 6.94 2.59
C CYS A 44 -12.14 8.19 1.73
N GLY A 45 -11.38 8.07 0.64
CA GLY A 45 -11.02 9.20 -0.22
C GLY A 45 -9.99 10.17 0.40
N HIS A 46 -9.44 9.87 1.58
CA HIS A 46 -8.41 10.69 2.20
C HIS A 46 -7.16 10.74 1.32
N GLU A 47 -6.63 11.95 1.17
CA GLU A 47 -5.45 12.25 0.38
C GLU A 47 -4.24 12.38 1.31
N ALA A 48 -3.17 11.67 0.99
CA ALA A 48 -1.93 11.73 1.76
C ALA A 48 -0.70 11.65 0.85
N ALA A 49 0.32 12.45 1.16
CA ALA A 49 1.66 12.27 0.61
C ALA A 49 2.34 11.14 1.39
N LEU A 50 2.40 9.93 0.81
CA LEU A 50 2.99 8.77 1.50
C LEU A 50 4.44 9.01 1.94
N GLY A 51 5.19 9.85 1.21
CA GLY A 51 6.53 10.28 1.61
C GLY A 51 6.62 10.93 3.00
N GLU A 52 5.55 11.59 3.46
CA GLU A 52 5.48 12.18 4.81
C GLU A 52 5.09 11.14 5.87
N LEU A 53 4.33 10.10 5.49
CA LEU A 53 3.93 9.01 6.39
C LEU A 53 5.05 7.97 6.62
N VAL A 54 5.99 7.86 5.68
CA VAL A 54 7.13 6.92 5.73
C VAL A 54 8.34 7.53 6.43
N GLN A 55 8.38 8.86 6.64
CA GLN A 55 9.38 9.48 7.51
C GLN A 55 9.09 9.15 8.98
N ASN A 56 9.70 8.07 9.46
CA ASN A 56 9.95 7.85 10.87
C ASN A 56 11.24 8.60 11.26
N ASP A 57 11.21 9.28 12.41
CA ASP A 57 12.41 9.66 13.17
C ASP A 57 13.35 8.45 13.42
#